data_AF-A0AA96EI17-F1
#
_entry.id   AF-A0AA96EI17-F1
#
_cell.length_a   1.000
_cell.length_b   1.000
_cell.length_c   1.000
_cell.angle_alpha   90.00
_cell.angle_beta   90.00
_cell.angle_gamma   90.00
#
_symmetry.space_group_name_H-M   'P 1'
#
loop_
_entity.id
_entity.type
_entity.pdbx_description
1 polymer ?
#
loop_
_entity_poly.entity_id
_entity_poly.type
_entity_poly.pdbx_seq_one_letter_code
_entity_poly.pdbx_strand_id
1 'polypeptide(L)'
;MQNPHGFRSARTGIERLPPGYALPRHQHAEAYATVLLRGAFEQCSYAGRMRIRTGDVLVQPTLDCHADRMLSAGLTVLRLPWPREEGCGGVYAGCDVDLIARLAERDVAEASVALREHLAGRPWSPALSEDPADALAAALMAPEVVAIGDWAEEAGFARETMSRGFGRLFGVPPSRFRADWRARAAWLRITGGSEPLASIADLCGFADQAHMTRAVRRLTGAPPAAWRRESHSFKTGSGNDGRLAE
;
A
#
# COMPACT_ATOMS: atom_id res chain seq x y z
N MET A 1 7.77 -0.89 -19.13
CA MET A 1 9.04 -0.22 -18.78
C MET A 1 9.17 -0.29 -17.26
N GLN A 2 10.07 -1.11 -16.71
CA GLN A 2 10.26 -1.19 -15.25
C GLN A 2 10.92 0.10 -14.77
N ASN A 3 10.32 0.75 -13.78
CA ASN A 3 10.90 1.91 -13.10
C ASN A 3 12.25 1.48 -12.49
N PRO A 4 13.33 2.31 -12.54
CA PRO A 4 14.64 2.03 -11.94
C PRO A 4 14.60 1.66 -10.44
N HIS A 5 13.46 1.85 -9.78
CA HIS A 5 13.26 1.58 -8.36
C HIS A 5 12.36 0.36 -8.09
N GLY A 6 12.02 -0.43 -9.11
CA GLY A 6 11.23 -1.66 -8.96
C GLY A 6 9.74 -1.45 -8.69
N PHE A 7 9.25 -0.22 -8.76
CA PHE A 7 7.81 0.06 -8.76
C PHE A 7 7.15 -0.44 -10.04
N ARG A 8 6.05 -1.17 -9.86
CA ARG A 8 5.13 -1.50 -10.94
C ARG A 8 4.12 -0.37 -11.08
N SER A 9 3.69 -0.12 -12.30
CA SER A 9 2.55 0.74 -12.59
C SER A 9 1.31 -0.13 -12.64
N ALA A 10 0.30 0.22 -11.85
CA ALA A 10 -1.04 -0.35 -12.01
C ALA A 10 -1.67 0.23 -13.28
N ARG A 11 -2.01 -0.63 -14.24
CA ARG A 11 -2.71 -0.19 -15.45
C ARG A 11 -4.14 0.16 -15.08
N THR A 12 -4.51 1.42 -15.27
CA THR A 12 -5.86 1.92 -15.14
C THR A 12 -6.81 1.30 -16.18
N GLY A 13 -8.05 1.06 -15.77
CA GLY A 13 -9.11 0.48 -16.60
C GLY A 13 -9.36 -1.00 -16.29
N ILE A 14 -10.18 -1.64 -17.13
CA ILE A 14 -10.55 -3.04 -16.99
C ILE A 14 -9.42 -3.95 -17.49
N GLU A 15 -9.07 -4.94 -16.68
CA GLU A 15 -8.09 -5.95 -16.99
C GLU A 15 -8.62 -7.35 -16.68
N ARG A 16 -8.36 -8.30 -17.59
CA ARG A 16 -8.68 -9.72 -17.41
C ARG A 16 -7.39 -10.48 -17.15
N LEU A 17 -7.32 -11.13 -15.99
CA LEU A 17 -6.17 -11.92 -15.57
C LEU A 17 -6.47 -13.41 -15.75
N PRO A 18 -5.59 -14.17 -16.43
CA PRO A 18 -5.82 -15.57 -16.75
C PRO A 18 -5.74 -16.47 -15.51
N PRO A 19 -6.23 -17.73 -15.60
CA PRO A 19 -6.00 -18.74 -14.56
C PRO A 19 -4.51 -18.88 -14.22
N GLY A 20 -4.21 -19.09 -12.94
CA GLY A 20 -2.84 -19.31 -12.47
C GLY A 20 -1.97 -18.05 -12.43
N TYR A 21 -2.53 -16.88 -12.73
CA TYR A 21 -1.83 -15.62 -12.54
C TYR A 21 -1.50 -15.40 -11.06
N ALA A 22 -0.22 -15.41 -10.73
CA ALA A 22 0.27 -15.07 -9.40
C ALA A 22 1.21 -13.87 -9.52
N LEU A 23 1.03 -12.90 -8.64
CA LEU A 23 1.95 -11.78 -8.50
C LEU A 23 2.73 -11.98 -7.21
N PRO A 24 4.02 -12.36 -7.30
CA PRO A 24 4.92 -12.28 -6.16
C PRO A 24 4.93 -10.87 -5.58
N ARG A 25 5.47 -10.75 -4.36
CA ARG A 25 5.53 -9.47 -3.67
C ARG A 25 6.17 -8.39 -4.57
N HIS A 26 5.43 -7.32 -4.80
CA HIS A 26 5.84 -6.19 -5.63
C HIS A 26 5.34 -4.89 -5.00
N GLN A 27 5.80 -3.76 -5.51
CA GLN A 27 5.49 -2.45 -4.98
C GLN A 27 4.91 -1.52 -6.02
N HIS A 28 4.03 -0.62 -5.60
CA HIS A 28 3.45 0.46 -6.40
C HIS A 28 3.77 1.80 -5.76
N ALA A 29 4.07 2.80 -6.57
CA ALA A 29 4.39 4.13 -6.04
C ALA A 29 3.12 4.89 -5.63
N GLU A 30 2.13 4.87 -6.53
CA GLU A 30 0.88 5.60 -6.41
C GLU A 30 -0.20 4.75 -5.74
N ALA A 31 -1.15 5.43 -5.09
CA ALA A 31 -2.35 4.78 -4.60
C ALA A 31 -3.31 4.51 -5.76
N TYR A 32 -4.08 3.43 -5.66
CA TYR A 32 -5.13 3.12 -6.61
C TYR A 32 -6.21 2.26 -5.93
N ALA A 33 -7.40 2.23 -6.52
CA ALA A 33 -8.46 1.32 -6.12
C ALA A 33 -8.61 0.19 -7.16
N THR A 34 -8.86 -1.02 -6.67
CA THR A 34 -9.15 -2.20 -7.46
C THR A 34 -10.57 -2.65 -7.15
N VAL A 35 -11.49 -2.45 -8.10
CA VAL A 35 -12.85 -3.00 -8.03
C VAL A 35 -12.83 -4.40 -8.63
N LEU A 36 -13.23 -5.42 -7.87
CA LEU A 36 -13.26 -6.79 -8.37
C LEU A 36 -14.59 -7.08 -9.07
N LEU A 37 -14.55 -7.14 -10.41
CA LEU A 37 -15.72 -7.40 -11.25
C LEU A 37 -16.04 -8.90 -11.35
N ARG A 38 -15.01 -9.76 -11.30
CA ARG A 38 -15.19 -11.21 -11.34
C ARG A 38 -14.05 -11.95 -10.64
N GLY A 39 -14.41 -12.96 -9.85
CA GLY A 39 -13.48 -13.93 -9.28
C GLY A 39 -13.24 -13.70 -7.79
N ALA A 40 -12.12 -14.20 -7.29
CA ALA A 40 -11.66 -13.94 -5.94
C ALA A 40 -10.14 -14.11 -5.85
N PHE A 41 -9.49 -13.29 -5.03
CA PHE A 41 -8.08 -13.41 -4.71
C PHE A 41 -7.81 -13.01 -3.27
N GLU A 42 -6.62 -13.34 -2.80
CA GLU A 42 -6.09 -12.95 -1.51
C GLU A 42 -4.89 -12.03 -1.75
N GLN A 43 -4.87 -10.88 -1.06
CA GLN A 43 -3.74 -9.97 -1.06
C GLN A 43 -3.09 -9.96 0.32
N CYS A 44 -1.77 -10.10 0.37
CA CYS A 44 -0.98 -9.87 1.58
C CYS A 44 -0.21 -8.55 1.43
N SER A 45 -0.66 -7.48 2.11
CA SER A 45 -0.05 -6.14 2.06
C SER A 45 0.31 -5.62 3.45
N TYR A 46 0.57 -4.31 3.59
CA TYR A 46 0.70 -3.70 4.90
C TYR A 46 -0.60 -3.76 5.70
N ALA A 47 -1.77 -3.62 5.09
CA ALA A 47 -3.05 -3.79 5.80
C ALA A 47 -3.26 -5.22 6.35
N GLY A 48 -2.36 -6.16 6.07
CA GLY A 48 -2.46 -7.56 6.45
C GLY A 48 -2.90 -8.43 5.28
N ARG A 49 -3.35 -9.64 5.60
CA ARG A 49 -3.91 -10.56 4.62
C ARG A 49 -5.40 -10.29 4.48
N MET A 50 -5.86 -10.06 3.25
CA MET A 50 -7.25 -9.74 2.96
C MET A 50 -7.76 -10.63 1.84
N ARG A 51 -9.04 -11.01 1.90
CA ARG A 51 -9.73 -11.74 0.84
C ARG A 51 -10.66 -10.80 0.10
N ILE A 52 -10.52 -10.75 -1.22
CA ILE A 52 -11.27 -9.87 -2.11
C ILE A 52 -12.07 -10.76 -3.05
N ARG A 53 -13.38 -10.51 -3.13
CA ARG A 53 -14.34 -11.24 -3.97
C ARG A 53 -15.13 -10.28 -4.84
N THR A 54 -15.83 -10.81 -5.84
CA THR A 54 -16.67 -9.99 -6.73
C THR A 54 -17.56 -9.04 -5.93
N GLY A 55 -17.55 -7.76 -6.30
CA GLY A 55 -18.29 -6.71 -5.60
C GLY A 55 -17.48 -5.96 -4.55
N ASP A 56 -16.31 -6.45 -4.17
CA ASP A 56 -15.43 -5.75 -3.24
C ASP A 56 -14.55 -4.72 -3.97
N VAL A 57 -14.16 -3.70 -3.21
CA VAL A 57 -13.19 -2.69 -3.62
C VAL A 57 -12.01 -2.76 -2.68
N LEU A 58 -10.83 -2.96 -3.23
CA LEU A 58 -9.58 -2.89 -2.50
C LEU A 58 -8.90 -1.57 -2.78
N VAL A 59 -8.58 -0.80 -1.74
CA VAL A 59 -7.76 0.40 -1.86
C VAL A 59 -6.32 0.04 -1.50
N GLN A 60 -5.43 0.16 -2.47
CA GLN A 60 -3.99 0.04 -2.26
C GLN A 60 -3.40 1.42 -1.98
N PRO A 61 -2.70 1.61 -0.85
CA PRO A 61 -2.24 2.93 -0.45
C PRO A 61 -1.00 3.40 -1.23
N THR A 62 -0.58 4.64 -1.01
CA THR A 62 0.68 5.17 -1.59
C THR A 62 1.87 4.35 -1.06
N LEU A 63 2.83 4.00 -1.92
CA LEU A 63 3.93 3.08 -1.60
C LEU A 63 3.49 1.70 -1.10
N ASP A 64 2.36 1.16 -1.60
CA ASP A 64 1.93 -0.18 -1.23
C ASP A 64 2.91 -1.26 -1.70
N CYS A 65 2.99 -2.34 -0.93
CA CYS A 65 3.83 -3.49 -1.22
C CYS A 65 3.08 -4.78 -0.85
N HIS A 66 2.71 -5.55 -1.86
CA HIS A 66 1.81 -6.69 -1.69
C HIS A 66 2.12 -7.87 -2.62
N ALA A 67 1.61 -9.03 -2.25
CA ALA A 67 1.57 -10.24 -3.08
C ALA A 67 0.12 -10.70 -3.24
N ASP A 68 -0.21 -11.18 -4.43
CA ASP A 68 -1.56 -11.66 -4.77
C ASP A 68 -1.56 -13.15 -5.07
N ARG A 69 -2.53 -13.85 -4.49
CA ARG A 69 -2.83 -15.25 -4.77
C ARG A 69 -4.27 -15.40 -5.22
N MET A 70 -4.46 -15.86 -6.45
CA MET A 70 -5.79 -16.16 -6.97
C MET A 70 -6.45 -17.30 -6.21
N LEU A 71 -7.76 -17.16 -6.04
CA LEU A 71 -8.64 -18.17 -5.45
C LEU A 71 -9.67 -18.69 -6.46
N SER A 72 -9.74 -18.06 -7.63
CA SER A 72 -10.57 -18.45 -8.77
C SER A 72 -9.71 -18.71 -10.01
N ALA A 73 -10.28 -19.38 -11.01
CA ALA A 73 -9.64 -19.68 -12.29
C ALA A 73 -9.42 -18.45 -13.20
N GLY A 74 -9.63 -17.23 -12.70
CA GLY A 74 -9.54 -16.00 -13.48
C GLY A 74 -10.01 -14.80 -12.65
N LEU A 75 -9.48 -13.62 -12.94
CA LEU A 75 -9.97 -12.37 -12.37
C LEU A 75 -10.39 -11.41 -13.47
N THR A 76 -11.40 -10.60 -13.20
CA THR A 76 -11.64 -9.37 -13.95
C THR A 76 -11.64 -8.23 -12.95
N VAL A 77 -10.70 -7.31 -13.10
CA VAL A 77 -10.49 -6.18 -12.20
C VAL A 77 -10.67 -4.89 -12.97
N LEU A 78 -11.17 -3.87 -12.29
CA LEU A 78 -11.14 -2.49 -12.76
C LEU A 78 -10.23 -1.71 -11.80
N ARG A 79 -9.14 -1.16 -12.33
CA ARG A 79 -8.25 -0.30 -11.55
C ARG A 79 -8.54 1.17 -11.84
N LEU A 80 -8.71 1.95 -10.79
CA LEU A 80 -9.01 3.37 -10.84
C LEU A 80 -7.93 4.16 -10.10
N PRO A 81 -7.49 5.32 -10.62
CA PRO A 81 -6.62 6.23 -9.90
C PRO A 81 -7.22 6.57 -8.53
N TRP A 82 -6.37 6.63 -7.51
CA TRP A 82 -6.78 7.02 -6.17
C TRP A 82 -5.89 8.17 -5.70
N PRO A 83 -6.44 9.17 -4.98
CA PRO A 83 -5.63 10.20 -4.37
C PRO A 83 -4.61 9.58 -3.40
N ARG A 84 -3.58 10.35 -3.06
CA ARG A 84 -2.59 9.96 -2.06
C ARG A 84 -3.28 9.42 -0.81
N GLU A 85 -2.99 8.17 -0.47
CA GLU A 85 -3.58 7.43 0.64
C GLU A 85 -2.46 7.05 1.61
N GLU A 86 -2.45 7.73 2.76
CA GLU A 86 -1.38 7.63 3.75
C GLU A 86 -1.59 6.45 4.72
N GLY A 87 -2.82 5.95 4.83
CA GLY A 87 -3.16 4.77 5.62
C GLY A 87 -2.56 3.47 5.07
N CYS A 88 -3.01 2.33 5.61
CA CYS A 88 -2.57 1.01 5.17
C CYS A 88 -3.39 0.44 3.99
N GLY A 89 -4.43 1.14 3.56
CA GLY A 89 -5.43 0.63 2.62
C GLY A 89 -6.47 -0.25 3.30
N GLY A 90 -7.30 -0.92 2.51
CA GLY A 90 -8.34 -1.81 3.04
C GLY A 90 -9.34 -2.27 2.00
N VAL A 91 -10.21 -3.21 2.40
CA VAL A 91 -11.26 -3.78 1.55
C VAL A 91 -12.62 -3.22 1.95
N TYR A 92 -13.38 -2.72 1.00
CA TYR A 92 -14.75 -2.26 1.17
C TYR A 92 -15.71 -3.22 0.47
N ALA A 93 -16.67 -3.75 1.21
CA ALA A 93 -17.64 -4.70 0.66
C ALA A 93 -18.81 -3.98 -0.03
N GLY A 94 -19.35 -4.58 -1.08
CA GLY A 94 -20.62 -4.15 -1.68
C GLY A 94 -20.52 -2.82 -2.42
N CYS A 95 -19.81 -2.84 -3.55
CA CYS A 95 -19.83 -1.80 -4.57
C CYS A 95 -20.82 -2.17 -5.69
N ASP A 96 -21.52 -1.18 -6.25
CA ASP A 96 -22.25 -1.36 -7.51
C ASP A 96 -21.24 -1.42 -8.67
N VAL A 97 -20.76 -2.63 -8.93
CA VAL A 97 -19.70 -2.88 -9.92
C VAL A 97 -20.13 -2.50 -11.33
N ASP A 98 -21.42 -2.62 -11.65
CA ASP A 98 -21.94 -2.32 -12.99
C ASP A 98 -21.99 -0.81 -13.22
N LEU A 99 -22.41 -0.04 -12.21
CA LEU A 99 -22.35 1.42 -12.27
C LEU A 99 -20.91 1.91 -12.45
N ILE A 100 -19.99 1.45 -11.60
CA ILE A 100 -18.59 1.91 -11.65
C ILE A 100 -17.90 1.46 -12.95
N ALA A 101 -18.18 0.26 -13.45
CA ALA A 101 -17.66 -0.20 -14.74
C ALA A 101 -18.17 0.66 -15.90
N ARG A 102 -19.48 0.96 -15.97
CA ARG A 102 -20.05 1.83 -17.00
C ARG A 102 -19.46 3.24 -16.97
N LEU A 103 -19.28 3.80 -15.77
CA LEU A 103 -18.62 5.11 -15.63
C LEU A 103 -17.18 5.04 -16.13
N ALA A 104 -16.43 3.99 -15.79
CA ALA A 104 -15.03 3.87 -16.17
C ALA A 104 -14.81 3.66 -17.68
N GLU A 105 -15.78 3.06 -18.38
CA GLU A 105 -15.79 2.97 -19.85
C GLU A 105 -15.94 4.35 -20.52
N ARG A 106 -16.65 5.28 -19.88
CA ARG A 106 -16.82 6.66 -20.34
C ARG A 106 -15.67 7.55 -19.93
N ASP A 107 -15.40 7.60 -18.63
CA ASP A 107 -14.38 8.42 -17.99
C ASP A 107 -13.92 7.78 -16.67
N VAL A 108 -12.64 7.41 -16.63
CA VAL A 108 -12.00 6.82 -15.45
C VAL A 108 -11.97 7.81 -14.27
N ALA A 109 -11.75 9.10 -14.53
CA ALA A 109 -11.71 10.11 -13.47
C ALA A 109 -13.07 10.25 -12.80
N GLU A 110 -14.14 10.27 -13.60
CA GLU A 110 -15.52 10.27 -13.10
C GLU A 110 -15.83 9.01 -12.26
N ALA A 111 -15.45 7.83 -12.76
CA ALA A 111 -15.61 6.59 -12.00
C ALA A 111 -14.85 6.61 -10.67
N SER A 112 -13.65 7.22 -10.64
CA SER A 112 -12.84 7.37 -9.42
C SER A 112 -13.49 8.32 -8.41
N VAL A 113 -14.15 9.38 -8.87
CA VAL A 113 -14.93 10.29 -8.02
C VAL A 113 -16.14 9.55 -7.43
N ALA A 114 -16.95 8.92 -8.28
CA ALA A 114 -18.14 8.19 -7.86
C ALA A 114 -17.82 7.06 -6.88
N LEU A 115 -16.72 6.33 -7.12
CA LEU A 115 -16.26 5.29 -6.19
C LEU A 115 -15.87 5.87 -4.83
N ARG A 116 -15.15 6.99 -4.78
CA ARG A 116 -14.79 7.66 -3.52
C ARG A 116 -16.03 8.11 -2.74
N GLU A 117 -17.01 8.70 -3.42
CA GLU A 117 -18.27 9.10 -2.81
C GLU A 117 -19.05 7.90 -2.26
N HIS A 118 -19.10 6.80 -3.02
CA HIS A 118 -19.72 5.55 -2.58
C HIS A 118 -19.06 4.94 -1.34
N LEU A 119 -17.74 5.08 -1.23
CA LEU A 119 -16.97 4.55 -0.09
C LEU A 119 -16.89 5.51 1.10
N ALA A 120 -17.24 6.78 0.92
CA ALA A 120 -17.15 7.78 1.97
C ALA A 120 -17.97 7.39 3.22
N GLY A 121 -17.32 7.42 4.39
CA GLY A 121 -17.95 7.07 5.67
C GLY A 121 -18.24 5.58 5.88
N ARG A 122 -17.95 4.71 4.90
CA ARG A 122 -18.13 3.26 5.03
C ARG A 122 -16.94 2.63 5.75
N PRO A 123 -17.16 1.65 6.64
CA PRO A 123 -16.06 0.91 7.24
C PRO A 123 -15.40 0.00 6.21
N TRP A 124 -14.08 -0.13 6.31
CA TRP A 124 -13.34 -1.18 5.62
C TRP A 124 -13.32 -2.45 6.47
N SER A 125 -13.18 -3.59 5.82
CA SER A 125 -13.12 -4.91 6.44
C SER A 125 -11.74 -5.14 7.05
N PRO A 126 -11.64 -5.64 8.30
CA PRO A 126 -10.36 -5.94 8.90
C PRO A 126 -9.63 -7.04 8.10
N ALA A 127 -8.30 -7.06 8.22
CA ALA A 127 -7.53 -8.19 7.73
C ALA A 127 -7.91 -9.49 8.46
N LEU A 128 -7.65 -10.61 7.79
CA LEU A 128 -7.79 -11.93 8.36
C LEU A 128 -6.87 -12.08 9.59
N SER A 129 -7.34 -12.84 10.57
CA SER A 129 -6.56 -13.24 11.74
C SER A 129 -6.58 -14.78 11.88
N GLU A 130 -6.38 -15.46 10.76
CA GLU A 130 -6.55 -16.92 10.66
C GLU A 130 -5.24 -17.67 10.91
N ASP A 131 -4.09 -17.00 10.73
CA ASP A 131 -2.75 -17.54 10.94
C ASP A 131 -1.98 -16.64 11.92
N PRO A 132 -1.13 -17.19 12.82
CA PRO A 132 -0.26 -16.38 13.68
C PRO A 132 0.59 -15.36 12.92
N ALA A 133 0.97 -15.65 11.65
CA ALA A 133 1.65 -14.68 10.80
C ALA A 133 0.82 -13.42 10.53
N ASP A 134 -0.52 -13.53 10.48
CA ASP A 134 -1.40 -12.36 10.34
C ASP A 134 -1.33 -11.47 11.58
N ALA A 135 -1.38 -12.08 12.77
CA ALA A 135 -1.27 -11.36 14.04
C ALA A 135 0.12 -10.71 14.20
N LEU A 136 1.17 -11.41 13.78
CA LEU A 136 2.52 -10.86 13.74
C LEU A 136 2.60 -9.65 12.79
N ALA A 137 1.94 -9.66 11.63
CA ALA A 137 1.95 -8.52 10.72
C ALA A 137 1.35 -7.26 11.37
N ALA A 138 0.23 -7.42 12.09
CA ALA A 138 -0.37 -6.33 12.86
C ALA A 138 0.58 -5.82 13.96
N ALA A 139 1.20 -6.72 14.72
CA ALA A 139 2.16 -6.36 15.77
C ALA A 139 3.40 -5.63 15.23
N LEU A 140 3.89 -5.98 14.05
CA LEU A 140 5.05 -5.32 13.42
C LEU A 140 4.75 -3.89 12.92
N MET A 141 3.47 -3.55 12.71
CA MET A 141 3.06 -2.21 12.33
C MET A 141 2.86 -1.27 13.52
N ALA A 142 2.67 -1.83 14.70
CA ALA A 142 2.51 -1.07 15.93
C ALA A 142 3.78 -0.23 16.22
N PRO A 143 3.63 0.93 16.87
CA PRO A 143 4.77 1.80 17.19
C PRO A 143 5.78 1.11 18.13
N GLU A 144 5.30 0.23 19.01
CA GLU A 144 6.08 -0.50 19.99
C GLU A 144 7.16 -1.37 19.34
N VAL A 145 8.31 -1.50 20.03
CA VAL A 145 9.37 -2.38 19.57
C VAL A 145 9.05 -3.82 19.93
N VAL A 146 8.52 -4.55 18.97
CA VAL A 146 8.30 -5.98 19.11
C VAL A 146 9.53 -6.75 18.62
N ALA A 147 10.17 -7.49 19.53
CA ALA A 147 11.16 -8.50 19.16
C ALA A 147 10.43 -9.75 18.66
N ILE A 148 10.78 -10.22 17.46
CA ILE A 148 10.12 -11.37 16.82
C ILE A 148 10.25 -12.64 17.67
N GLY A 149 11.37 -12.78 18.41
CA GLY A 149 11.60 -13.91 19.31
C GLY A 149 10.58 -13.94 20.44
N ASP A 150 10.51 -12.86 21.20
CA ASP A 150 9.60 -12.71 22.35
C ASP A 150 8.13 -12.87 21.92
N TRP A 151 7.75 -12.23 20.80
CA TRP A 151 6.40 -12.38 20.25
C TRP A 151 6.09 -13.83 19.86
N ALA A 152 7.05 -14.52 19.23
CA ALA A 152 6.88 -15.91 18.84
C ALA A 152 6.76 -16.83 20.06
N GLU A 153 7.58 -16.61 21.09
CA GLU A 153 7.55 -17.37 22.34
C GLU A 153 6.21 -17.21 23.06
N GLU A 154 5.70 -15.98 23.18
CA GLU A 154 4.39 -15.68 23.75
C GLU A 154 3.25 -16.36 22.96
N ALA A 155 3.39 -16.41 21.63
CA ALA A 155 2.44 -17.11 20.75
C ALA A 155 2.63 -18.64 20.72
N GLY A 156 3.61 -19.21 21.44
CA GLY A 156 3.86 -20.66 21.50
C GLY A 156 4.64 -21.24 20.31
N PHE A 157 5.42 -20.41 19.61
CA PHE A 157 6.20 -20.81 18.42
C PHE A 157 7.69 -20.53 18.57
N ALA A 158 8.52 -21.38 17.94
CA ALA A 158 9.92 -21.05 17.72
C ALA A 158 10.05 -19.87 16.73
N ARG A 159 10.99 -18.96 16.98
CA ARG A 159 11.29 -17.78 16.15
C ARG A 159 11.48 -18.12 14.68
N GLU A 160 12.18 -19.21 14.37
CA GLU A 160 12.50 -19.65 13.02
C GLU A 160 11.26 -20.19 12.31
N THR A 161 10.37 -20.86 13.04
CA THR A 161 9.08 -21.31 12.51
C THR A 161 8.22 -20.12 12.15
N MET A 162 8.18 -19.10 13.02
CA MET A 162 7.40 -17.90 12.73
C MET A 162 7.98 -17.06 11.60
N SER A 163 9.29 -16.86 11.56
CA SER A 163 9.94 -16.13 10.46
C SER A 163 9.71 -16.81 9.10
N ARG A 164 9.75 -18.15 9.04
CA ARG A 164 9.48 -18.92 7.82
C ARG A 164 8.00 -18.86 7.42
N GLY A 165 7.08 -19.02 8.38
CA GLY A 165 5.63 -18.93 8.13
C GLY A 165 5.24 -17.57 7.56
N PHE A 166 5.69 -16.51 8.24
CA PHE A 166 5.50 -15.13 7.80
C PHE A 166 6.08 -14.89 6.41
N GLY A 167 7.32 -15.35 6.15
CA GLY A 167 7.97 -15.20 4.85
C GLY A 167 7.22 -15.89 3.71
N ARG A 168 6.64 -17.06 3.95
CA ARG A 168 5.79 -17.75 2.95
C ARG A 168 4.50 -16.99 2.66
N LEU A 169 3.91 -16.36 3.67
CA LEU A 169 2.63 -15.67 3.54
C LEU A 169 2.78 -14.27 2.92
N PHE A 170 3.67 -13.44 3.49
CA PHE A 170 3.85 -12.03 3.09
C PHE A 170 4.93 -11.83 2.01
N GLY A 171 5.67 -12.89 1.66
CA GLY A 171 6.73 -12.87 0.65
C GLY A 171 8.05 -12.24 1.11
N VAL A 172 8.14 -11.76 2.35
CA VAL A 172 9.35 -11.16 2.95
C VAL A 172 9.49 -11.54 4.42
N PRO A 173 10.71 -11.56 4.97
CA PRO A 173 10.91 -11.77 6.41
C PRO A 173 10.27 -10.67 7.27
N PRO A 174 9.85 -10.98 8.51
CA PRO A 174 9.26 -10.00 9.44
C PRO A 174 10.06 -8.70 9.61
N SER A 175 11.38 -8.81 9.72
CA SER A 175 12.27 -7.65 9.89
C SER A 175 12.26 -6.72 8.67
N ARG A 176 12.15 -7.28 7.46
CA ARG A 176 12.05 -6.50 6.22
C ARG A 176 10.69 -5.81 6.12
N PHE A 177 9.61 -6.53 6.42
CA PHE A 177 8.25 -5.97 6.45
C PHE A 177 8.18 -4.73 7.37
N ARG A 178 8.65 -4.87 8.61
CA ARG A 178 8.70 -3.76 9.59
C ARG A 178 9.56 -2.59 9.12
N ALA A 179 10.74 -2.88 8.58
CA ALA A 179 11.63 -1.83 8.09
C ALA A 179 11.02 -1.05 6.92
N ASP A 180 10.32 -1.73 6.02
CA ASP A 180 9.67 -1.10 4.87
C ASP A 180 8.43 -0.30 5.30
N TRP A 181 7.64 -0.79 6.27
CA TRP A 181 6.55 -0.04 6.89
C TRP A 181 7.02 1.27 7.54
N ARG A 182 8.11 1.22 8.34
CA ARG A 182 8.71 2.41 8.95
C ARG A 182 9.29 3.37 7.92
N ALA A 183 9.94 2.85 6.88
CA ALA A 183 10.46 3.67 5.79
C ALA A 183 9.35 4.39 5.02
N ARG A 184 8.21 3.72 4.82
CA ARG A 184 7.01 4.32 4.23
C ARG A 184 6.47 5.46 5.10
N ALA A 185 6.32 5.24 6.40
CA ALA A 185 5.87 6.28 7.34
C ALA A 185 6.80 7.51 7.32
N ALA A 186 8.12 7.29 7.33
CA ALA A 186 9.09 8.37 7.21
C ALA A 186 8.97 9.11 5.86
N TRP A 187 8.83 8.39 4.75
CA TRP A 187 8.69 9.00 3.43
C TRP A 187 7.43 9.86 3.31
N LEU A 188 6.31 9.42 3.89
CA LEU A 188 5.07 10.20 3.91
C LEU A 188 5.27 11.54 4.64
N ARG A 189 5.92 11.53 5.81
CA ARG A 189 6.28 12.76 6.55
C ARG A 189 7.25 13.64 5.76
N ILE A 190 8.28 13.04 5.15
CA ILE A 190 9.31 13.76 4.38
C ILE A 190 8.71 14.53 3.21
N THR A 191 7.72 13.94 2.51
CA THR A 191 7.08 14.55 1.33
C THR A 191 5.88 15.43 1.69
N GLY A 192 5.25 15.16 2.84
CA GLY A 192 4.11 15.91 3.34
C GLY A 192 4.49 17.25 3.96
N GLY A 193 5.63 17.33 4.66
CA GLY A 193 5.98 18.47 5.51
C GLY A 193 7.45 18.91 5.47
N SER A 194 7.80 19.81 6.39
CA SER A 194 9.12 20.44 6.52
C SER A 194 9.87 20.05 7.80
N GLU A 195 9.34 19.10 8.58
CA GLU A 195 9.92 18.60 9.84
C GLU A 195 11.43 18.27 9.68
N PRO A 196 12.30 18.52 10.68
CA PRO A 196 13.71 18.12 10.58
C PRO A 196 13.87 16.60 10.38
N LEU A 197 14.79 16.16 9.50
CA LEU A 197 14.98 14.74 9.20
C LEU A 197 15.33 13.89 10.44
N ALA A 198 16.08 14.46 11.39
CA ALA A 198 16.37 13.82 12.66
C ALA A 198 15.12 13.59 13.53
N SER A 199 14.17 14.54 13.52
CA SER A 199 12.89 14.40 14.24
C SER A 199 12.00 13.35 13.59
N ILE A 200 11.94 13.31 12.25
CA ILE A 200 11.21 12.25 11.53
C ILE A 200 11.80 10.87 11.83
N ALA A 201 13.13 10.76 11.92
CA ALA A 201 13.79 9.50 12.25
C ALA A 201 13.34 8.98 13.62
N ASP A 202 13.35 9.84 14.64
CA ASP A 202 12.90 9.50 15.99
C ASP A 202 11.40 9.10 16.03
N LEU A 203 10.53 9.94 15.45
CA LEU A 203 9.07 9.68 15.39
C LEU A 203 8.70 8.40 14.64
N CYS A 204 9.50 7.98 13.65
CA CYS A 204 9.30 6.74 12.92
C CYS A 204 10.08 5.54 13.52
N GLY A 205 10.74 5.72 14.67
CA GLY A 205 11.41 4.67 15.42
C GLY A 205 12.73 4.20 14.80
N PHE A 206 13.44 5.08 14.10
CA PHE A 206 14.80 4.83 13.61
C PHE A 206 15.83 5.25 14.66
N ALA A 207 16.92 4.48 14.74
CA ALA A 207 18.04 4.79 15.64
C ALA A 207 18.68 6.17 15.37
N ASP A 208 18.74 6.57 14.10
CA ASP A 208 19.26 7.87 13.69
C ASP A 208 18.78 8.25 12.27
N GLN A 209 19.04 9.49 11.85
CA GLN A 209 18.72 10.00 10.53
C GLN A 209 19.39 9.22 9.38
N ALA A 210 20.61 8.73 9.59
CA ALA A 210 21.34 8.01 8.56
C ALA A 210 20.70 6.63 8.28
N HIS A 211 20.24 5.95 9.32
CA HIS A 211 19.47 4.71 9.25
C HIS A 211 18.15 4.94 8.51
N MET A 212 17.38 5.96 8.90
CA MET A 212 16.16 6.34 8.17
C MET A 212 16.46 6.61 6.69
N THR A 213 17.52 7.37 6.39
CA THR A 213 17.91 7.72 5.02
C THR A 213 18.22 6.49 4.17
N ARG A 214 18.95 5.52 4.72
CA ARG A 214 19.22 4.24 4.04
C ARG A 214 17.93 3.45 3.79
N ALA A 215 17.03 3.41 4.77
CA ALA A 215 15.77 2.69 4.66
C ALA A 215 14.83 3.32 3.61
N VAL A 216 14.67 4.64 3.62
CA VAL A 216 13.88 5.37 2.62
C VAL A 216 14.46 5.18 1.22
N ARG A 217 15.79 5.30 1.07
CA ARG A 217 16.45 5.07 -0.23
C ARG A 217 16.25 3.63 -0.72
N ARG A 218 16.28 2.65 0.19
CA ARG A 218 16.04 1.25 -0.17
C ARG A 218 14.59 1.02 -0.64
N LEU A 219 13.61 1.64 0.02
CA LEU A 219 12.20 1.50 -0.33
C LEU A 219 11.87 2.22 -1.64
N THR A 220 12.38 3.45 -1.80
CA THR A 220 11.89 4.38 -2.81
C THR A 220 12.87 4.63 -3.96
N GLY A 221 14.13 4.19 -3.80
CA GLY A 221 15.20 4.42 -4.76
C GLY A 221 15.97 5.73 -4.59
N ALA A 222 15.39 6.72 -3.88
CA ALA A 222 16.00 8.04 -3.70
C ALA A 222 16.09 8.46 -2.22
N PRO A 223 17.10 9.27 -1.83
CA PRO A 223 17.25 9.75 -0.46
C PRO A 223 16.21 10.84 -0.13
N PRO A 224 15.96 11.12 1.16
CA PRO A 224 14.98 12.12 1.62
C PRO A 224 15.10 13.50 0.97
N ALA A 225 16.33 13.99 0.75
CA ALA A 225 16.57 15.30 0.16
C ALA A 225 16.08 15.41 -1.29
N ALA A 226 16.14 14.32 -2.07
CA ALA A 226 15.61 14.30 -3.43
C ALA A 226 14.08 14.42 -3.42
N TRP A 227 13.42 13.61 -2.59
CA TRP A 227 11.97 13.61 -2.42
C TRP A 227 11.42 14.96 -1.93
N ARG A 228 12.13 15.63 -1.02
CA ARG A 228 11.74 17.00 -0.59
C ARG A 228 11.76 17.99 -1.73
N ARG A 229 12.87 18.01 -2.49
CA ARG A 229 13.02 18.94 -3.62
C ARG A 229 11.91 18.76 -4.64
N GLU A 230 11.58 17.50 -4.98
CA GLU A 230 10.48 17.18 -5.89
C GLU A 230 9.13 17.64 -5.33
N SER A 231 8.84 17.34 -4.05
CA SER A 231 7.60 17.74 -3.39
C SER A 231 7.43 19.27 -3.31
N HIS A 232 8.52 20.02 -3.13
CA HIS A 232 8.51 21.48 -3.14
C HIS A 232 8.31 22.05 -4.55
N SER A 233 8.90 21.43 -5.58
CA SER A 233 8.72 21.85 -6.97
C SER A 233 7.27 21.74 -7.46
N PHE A 234 6.54 20.71 -7.01
CA PHE A 234 5.11 20.57 -7.30
C PHE A 234 4.25 21.62 -6.57
N LYS A 235 4.66 22.06 -5.37
CA LYS A 235 3.93 23.09 -4.60
C LYS A 235 4.14 24.51 -5.13
N THR A 236 5.28 24.80 -5.78
CA THR A 236 5.56 26.14 -6.33
C THR A 236 4.98 26.38 -7.73
N GLY A 237 4.48 25.36 -8.42
CA GLY A 237 3.93 25.46 -9.79
C GLY A 237 2.46 25.84 -9.89
N SER A 238 1.68 25.78 -8.79
CA SER A 238 0.22 26.00 -8.80
C SER A 238 -0.22 27.38 -8.31
N GLY A 239 0.67 28.38 -8.27
CA GLY A 239 0.44 29.64 -7.55
C GLY A 239 0.84 30.92 -8.24
N ASN A 240 0.86 31.01 -9.59
CA ASN A 240 1.05 32.29 -10.26
C ASN A 240 0.40 32.33 -11.66
N ASP A 241 -0.93 32.47 -11.70
CA ASP A 241 -1.59 33.07 -12.85
C ASP A 241 -2.70 33.99 -12.33
N GLY A 242 -2.43 35.29 -12.30
CA GLY A 242 -3.30 36.26 -11.62
C GLY A 242 -2.60 37.56 -11.24
N ARG A 243 -1.83 38.16 -12.14
CA ARG A 243 -1.50 39.58 -12.08
C ARG A 243 -1.47 40.15 -13.50
N LEU A 244 -2.66 40.46 -14.00
CA LEU A 244 -2.82 41.37 -15.11
C LEU A 244 -2.49 42.78 -14.62
N ALA A 245 -1.70 43.45 -15.44
CA ALA A 245 -1.27 44.82 -15.29
C ALA A 245 -2.46 45.80 -15.29
N GLU A 246 -2.35 46.84 -14.46
CA GLU A 246 -3.02 48.12 -14.69
C GLU A 246 -2.26 48.91 -15.76
#